data_AF-A0A0F5ZQK1-F1
#
_entry.id   AF-A0A0F5ZQK1-F1
#
_cell.length_a   1.000
_cell.length_b   1.000
_cell.length_c   1.000
_cell.angle_alpha   90.00
_cell.angle_beta   90.00
_cell.angle_gamma   90.00
#
_symmetry.space_group_name_H-M   'P 1'
#
loop_
_entity.id
_entity.type
_entity.pdbx_description
1 polymer ?
#
loop_
_entity_poly.entity_id
_entity_poly.type
_entity_poly.pdbx_seq_one_letter_code
_entity_poly.pdbx_strand_id
1 'polypeptide(L)'
;MVIQRTSVPTALTRASGEADGKKLAEHIQSASRVHPIVVASDLDDEELLPELCEKLAYELEGLAHVYSIDEEASWELSSELGKLNSCYLGAVRLYWPKTAGSERLYSSVWTASKLLPQDETQDLQARDRFSVRSDRECWPLPLRHWSNLHP
;
A
#
# COMPACT_ATOMS: atom_id res chain seq x y z
N MET A 1 28.84 -11.34 -0.67
CA MET A 1 27.56 -10.64 -0.83
C MET A 1 26.48 -11.52 -0.19
N VAL A 2 26.01 -11.16 1.00
CA VAL A 2 24.96 -11.92 1.69
C VAL A 2 23.63 -11.45 1.11
N ILE A 3 22.92 -12.31 0.39
CA ILE A 3 21.53 -12.03 0.01
C ILE A 3 20.71 -12.17 1.29
N GLN A 4 20.42 -11.05 1.96
CA GLN A 4 19.41 -11.07 3.02
C GLN A 4 18.07 -11.43 2.37
N ARG A 5 17.42 -12.48 2.87
CA ARG A 5 16.06 -12.83 2.45
C ARG A 5 15.13 -11.73 2.94
N THR A 6 14.70 -10.85 2.05
CA THR A 6 13.53 -10.00 2.28
C THR A 6 12.32 -10.91 2.44
N SER A 7 11.50 -10.68 3.47
CA SER A 7 10.24 -11.38 3.62
C SER A 7 9.38 -11.12 2.37
N VAL A 8 8.80 -12.17 1.83
CA VAL A 8 7.78 -12.04 0.78
C VAL A 8 6.56 -11.38 1.42
N PRO A 9 5.89 -10.40 0.78
CA PRO A 9 4.62 -9.91 1.27
C PRO A 9 3.56 -11.01 1.20
N THR A 10 3.03 -11.43 2.35
CA THR A 10 2.10 -12.59 2.39
C THR A 10 0.88 -12.39 3.28
N ALA A 11 0.78 -11.27 4.03
CA ALA A 11 -0.38 -10.96 4.87
C ALA A 11 -0.48 -9.46 5.22
N LEU A 12 -1.70 -9.00 5.54
CA LEU A 12 -1.96 -7.72 6.21
C LEU A 12 -1.23 -7.69 7.56
N THR A 13 -0.51 -6.61 7.84
CA THR A 13 0.06 -6.33 9.16
C THR A 13 -0.72 -5.20 9.83
N ARG A 14 -1.29 -5.44 11.00
CA ARG A 14 -1.89 -4.39 11.83
C ARG A 14 -0.81 -3.84 12.76
N ALA A 15 -0.57 -2.54 12.71
CA ALA A 15 0.42 -1.85 13.54
C ALA A 15 -0.29 -0.85 14.44
N SER A 16 -0.23 -1.10 15.75
CA SER A 16 -0.97 -0.32 16.76
C SER A 16 -0.03 0.26 17.80
N GLY A 17 -0.25 1.51 18.18
CA GLY A 17 0.57 2.20 19.16
C GLY A 17 1.94 2.66 18.64
N GLU A 18 2.61 3.44 19.47
CA GLU A 18 3.92 4.04 19.17
C GLU A 18 4.97 2.98 18.75
N ALA A 19 5.05 1.87 19.50
CA ALA A 19 6.09 0.87 19.26
C ALA A 19 6.01 0.23 17.87
N ASP A 20 4.80 0.02 17.33
CA ASP A 20 4.63 -0.53 15.99
C ASP A 20 4.73 0.53 14.90
N GLY A 21 4.28 1.77 15.18
CA GLY A 21 4.51 2.93 14.32
C GLY A 21 6.00 3.14 14.03
N LYS A 22 6.84 3.04 15.08
CA LYS A 22 8.30 3.13 14.94
C LYS A 22 8.90 2.00 14.11
N LYS A 23 8.52 0.74 14.37
CA LYS A 23 8.97 -0.41 13.56
C LYS A 23 8.57 -0.25 12.09
N LEU A 24 7.38 0.26 11.82
CA LEU A 24 6.92 0.55 10.46
C LEU A 24 7.77 1.66 9.83
N ALA A 25 8.09 2.73 10.56
CA ALA A 25 8.96 3.80 10.07
C ALA A 25 10.35 3.26 9.70
N GLU A 26 10.95 2.40 10.54
CA GLU A 26 12.21 1.73 10.24
C GLU A 26 12.12 0.86 8.97
N HIS A 27 11.02 0.11 8.81
CA HIS A 27 10.80 -0.71 7.63
C HIS A 27 10.65 0.13 6.35
N ILE A 28 9.94 1.26 6.41
CA ILE A 28 9.79 2.20 5.29
C ILE A 28 11.14 2.80 4.89
N GLN A 29 11.97 3.15 5.87
CA GLN A 29 13.29 3.78 5.66
C GLN A 29 14.38 2.81 5.21
N SER A 30 14.18 1.49 5.40
CA SER A 30 15.15 0.47 5.05
C SER A 30 15.58 0.53 3.57
N ALA A 31 16.88 0.71 3.36
CA ALA A 31 17.48 0.74 2.03
C ALA A 31 17.56 -0.65 1.35
N SER A 32 17.39 -1.74 2.12
CA SER A 32 17.42 -3.11 1.60
C SER A 32 16.05 -3.62 1.14
N ARG A 33 14.99 -2.82 1.30
CA ARG A 33 13.63 -3.21 0.91
C ARG A 33 13.48 -3.16 -0.61
N VAL A 34 12.86 -4.20 -1.17
CA VAL A 34 12.62 -4.35 -2.61
C VAL A 34 11.14 -4.27 -3.01
N HIS A 35 10.22 -4.47 -2.06
CA HIS A 35 8.77 -4.37 -2.29
C HIS A 35 8.23 -3.03 -1.78
N PRO A 36 7.26 -2.39 -2.47
CA PRO A 36 6.53 -1.25 -1.93
C PRO A 36 5.82 -1.57 -0.60
N ILE A 37 5.51 -0.52 0.17
CA ILE A 37 4.68 -0.60 1.38
C ILE A 37 3.46 0.28 1.17
N VAL A 38 2.27 -0.30 1.31
CA VAL A 38 1.01 0.42 1.39
C VAL A 38 0.63 0.53 2.86
N VAL A 39 0.29 1.74 3.30
CA VAL A 39 -0.19 2.03 4.65
C VAL A 39 -1.56 2.66 4.52
N ALA A 40 -2.55 2.15 5.24
CA ALA A 40 -3.85 2.78 5.42
C ALA A 40 -4.00 3.12 6.90
N SER A 41 -4.29 4.38 7.19
CA SER A 41 -4.60 4.81 8.55
C SER A 41 -6.08 4.73 8.81
N ASP A 42 -6.45 4.40 10.02
CA ASP A 42 -7.82 4.49 10.50
C ASP A 42 -8.30 5.95 10.50
N LEU A 43 -9.63 6.10 10.48
CA LEU A 43 -10.36 7.35 10.65
C LEU A 43 -11.32 7.15 11.82
N ASP A 44 -11.16 7.95 12.88
CA ASP A 44 -11.97 7.85 14.10
C ASP A 44 -11.98 6.41 14.69
N ASP A 45 -10.78 5.80 14.80
CA ASP A 45 -10.55 4.42 15.28
C ASP A 45 -11.20 3.31 14.45
N GLU A 46 -11.68 3.63 13.25
CA GLU A 46 -12.27 2.69 12.31
C GLU A 46 -11.52 2.66 10.97
N GLU A 47 -11.58 1.52 10.29
CA GLU A 47 -11.01 1.41 8.95
C GLU A 47 -11.79 2.33 7.98
N LEU A 48 -11.06 3.07 7.13
CA LEU A 48 -11.67 4.06 6.22
C LEU A 48 -12.81 3.50 5.35
N LEU A 49 -12.64 2.29 4.83
CA LEU A 49 -13.63 1.56 4.05
C LEU A 49 -13.64 0.11 4.56
N PRO A 50 -14.80 -0.54 4.69
CA PRO A 50 -14.87 -1.89 5.27
C PRO A 50 -13.97 -2.90 4.55
N GLU A 51 -13.09 -3.59 5.27
CA GLU A 51 -12.19 -4.64 4.75
C GLU A 51 -11.19 -4.14 3.68
N LEU A 52 -10.93 -2.84 3.61
CA LEU A 52 -10.04 -2.24 2.60
C LEU A 52 -8.63 -2.85 2.63
N CYS A 53 -8.04 -2.96 3.81
CA CYS A 53 -6.68 -3.45 4.03
C CYS A 53 -6.58 -4.95 3.75
N GLU A 54 -7.61 -5.72 4.11
CA GLU A 54 -7.66 -7.15 3.81
C GLU A 54 -7.72 -7.37 2.29
N LYS A 55 -8.54 -6.58 1.60
CA LYS A 55 -8.64 -6.59 0.15
C LYS A 55 -7.35 -6.16 -0.53
N LEU A 56 -6.72 -5.08 -0.08
CA LEU A 56 -5.41 -4.63 -0.58
C LEU A 56 -4.33 -5.68 -0.37
N ALA A 57 -4.29 -6.33 0.81
CA ALA A 57 -3.31 -7.36 1.11
C ALA A 57 -3.46 -8.59 0.20
N TYR A 58 -4.70 -8.97 -0.12
CA TYR A 58 -4.99 -10.05 -1.06
C TYR A 58 -4.59 -9.70 -2.51
N GLU A 59 -4.98 -8.52 -3.00
CA GLU A 59 -4.71 -8.09 -4.39
C GLU A 59 -3.21 -7.81 -4.64
N LEU A 60 -2.47 -7.42 -3.59
CA LEU A 60 -1.05 -7.08 -3.65
C LEU A 60 -0.14 -8.16 -3.08
N GLU A 61 -0.64 -9.37 -2.88
CA GLU A 61 0.15 -10.48 -2.38
C GLU A 61 1.39 -10.72 -3.26
N GLY A 62 2.56 -10.86 -2.63
CA GLY A 62 3.84 -10.96 -3.32
C GLY A 62 4.35 -9.66 -3.97
N LEU A 63 3.52 -8.62 -4.09
CA LEU A 63 3.87 -7.35 -4.74
C LEU A 63 4.21 -6.25 -3.74
N ALA A 64 3.44 -6.08 -2.67
CA ALA A 64 3.64 -5.03 -1.67
C ALA A 64 3.24 -5.48 -0.26
N HIS A 65 3.91 -4.95 0.76
CA HIS A 65 3.45 -5.11 2.14
C HIS A 65 2.30 -4.15 2.41
N VAL A 66 1.25 -4.62 3.08
CA VAL A 66 0.09 -3.80 3.42
C VAL A 66 -0.01 -3.68 4.94
N TYR A 67 -0.12 -2.45 5.42
CA TYR A 67 -0.29 -2.11 6.83
C TYR A 67 -1.60 -1.36 7.06
N SER A 68 -2.33 -1.73 8.11
CA SER A 68 -3.30 -0.84 8.76
C SER A 68 -2.66 -0.23 10.00
N ILE A 69 -2.94 1.05 10.27
CA ILE A 69 -2.40 1.75 11.45
C ILE A 69 -3.48 2.52 12.20
N ASP A 70 -3.39 2.48 13.52
CA ASP A 70 -4.23 3.29 14.41
C ASP A 70 -3.71 4.73 14.55
N GLU A 71 -4.41 5.55 15.35
CA GLU A 71 -4.02 6.95 15.56
C GLU A 71 -2.61 7.07 16.15
N GLU A 72 -2.29 6.32 17.20
CA GLU A 72 -1.00 6.38 17.88
C GLU A 72 0.17 6.00 16.96
N ALA A 73 0.03 4.92 16.19
CA ALA A 73 1.02 4.52 15.20
C ALA A 73 1.15 5.56 14.08
N SER A 74 0.06 6.23 13.68
CA SER A 74 0.09 7.31 12.68
C SER A 74 0.86 8.54 13.15
N TRP A 75 0.74 8.88 14.43
CA TRP A 75 1.50 9.97 15.06
C TRP A 75 2.99 9.65 15.10
N GLU A 76 3.34 8.45 15.56
CA GLU A 76 4.74 8.04 15.64
C GLU A 76 5.37 7.96 14.24
N LEU A 77 4.66 7.39 13.27
CA LEU A 77 5.10 7.36 11.88
C LEU A 77 5.37 8.76 11.32
N SER A 78 4.53 9.73 11.67
CA SER A 78 4.68 11.13 11.27
C SER A 78 5.86 11.82 11.94
N SER A 79 6.15 11.47 13.19
CA SER A 79 7.32 11.94 13.95
C SER A 79 8.61 11.46 13.29
N GLU A 80 8.68 10.17 12.96
CA GLU A 80 9.87 9.52 12.41
C GLU A 80 10.13 9.87 10.93
N LEU A 81 9.09 9.90 10.08
CA LEU A 81 9.23 10.12 8.64
C LEU A 81 9.08 11.58 8.20
N GLY A 82 8.63 12.44 9.13
CA GLY A 82 8.29 13.83 8.89
C GLY A 82 6.95 14.05 8.18
N LYS A 83 6.41 15.26 8.35
CA LYS A 83 5.05 15.66 7.89
C LYS A 83 4.76 15.45 6.41
N LEU A 84 5.76 15.50 5.53
CA LEU A 84 5.56 15.28 4.09
C LEU A 84 5.25 13.80 3.75
N ASN A 85 5.66 12.90 4.65
CA ASN A 85 5.56 11.45 4.48
C ASN A 85 4.55 10.81 5.45
N SER A 86 3.75 11.59 6.16
CA SER A 86 2.75 11.09 7.11
C SER A 86 1.55 10.42 6.43
N CYS A 87 0.88 9.52 7.14
CA CYS A 87 -0.33 8.82 6.74
C CYS A 87 -1.25 8.75 7.97
N TYR A 88 -2.34 9.53 7.98
CA TYR A 88 -3.22 9.72 9.13
C TYR A 88 -4.61 10.20 8.65
N LEU A 89 -5.63 10.16 9.51
CA LEU A 89 -7.02 10.59 9.22
C LEU A 89 -7.59 9.89 7.99
N GLY A 90 -7.61 8.56 8.00
CA GLY A 90 -8.18 7.81 6.89
C GLY A 90 -7.41 7.92 5.58
N ALA A 91 -6.12 8.30 5.61
CA ALA A 91 -5.30 8.34 4.41
C ALA A 91 -4.78 6.94 4.03
N VAL A 92 -4.63 6.71 2.74
CA VAL A 92 -3.86 5.59 2.20
C VAL A 92 -2.61 6.15 1.54
N ARG A 93 -1.43 5.62 1.87
CA ARG A 93 -0.15 6.03 1.31
C ARG A 93 0.65 4.84 0.81
N LEU A 94 1.21 4.98 -0.39
CA LEU A 94 2.15 4.05 -1.00
C LEU A 94 3.58 4.60 -0.87
N TYR A 95 4.48 3.82 -0.29
CA TYR A 95 5.91 4.10 -0.20
C TYR A 95 6.69 3.16 -1.12
N TRP A 96 7.29 3.72 -2.17
CA TRP A 96 8.14 2.99 -3.09
C TRP A 96 9.47 2.57 -2.42
N PRO A 97 10.14 1.50 -2.90
CA PRO A 97 11.51 1.21 -2.54
C PRO A 97 12.43 2.40 -2.83
N LYS A 98 13.45 2.62 -1.99
CA LYS A 98 14.45 3.66 -2.25
C LYS A 98 15.26 3.29 -3.49
N THR A 99 15.49 4.28 -4.35
CA THR A 99 16.49 4.16 -5.42
C THR A 99 17.89 4.31 -4.82
N ALA A 100 18.87 3.61 -5.39
CA ALA A 100 20.25 3.69 -4.92
C ALA A 100 20.73 5.16 -4.91
N GLY A 101 21.20 5.62 -3.75
CA GLY A 101 21.72 6.98 -3.56
C GLY A 101 20.67 8.07 -3.28
N SER A 102 19.38 7.73 -3.12
CA SER A 102 18.34 8.69 -2.72
C SER A 102 18.01 8.58 -1.23
N GLU A 103 18.18 9.69 -0.51
CA GLU A 103 17.69 9.83 0.87
C GLU A 103 16.17 10.11 0.92
N ARG A 104 15.58 10.53 -0.21
CA ARG A 104 14.17 10.90 -0.28
C ARG A 104 13.29 9.66 -0.42
N LEU A 105 12.24 9.60 0.42
CA LEU A 105 11.12 8.68 0.24
C LEU A 105 10.25 9.12 -0.93
N TYR A 106 10.11 8.25 -1.92
CA TYR A 106 9.13 8.42 -2.99
C TYR A 106 7.81 7.81 -2.54
N SER A 107 6.76 8.62 -2.50
CA SER A 107 5.45 8.17 -2.05
C SER A 107 4.30 8.86 -2.78
N SER A 108 3.12 8.27 -2.69
CA SER A 108 1.85 8.81 -3.17
C SER A 108 0.80 8.66 -2.07
N VAL A 109 -0.05 9.67 -1.88
CA VAL A 109 -1.04 9.70 -0.80
C VAL A 109 -2.43 10.05 -1.34
N TRP A 110 -3.42 9.32 -0.85
CA TRP A 110 -4.84 9.54 -1.10
C TRP A 110 -5.53 9.77 0.23
N THR A 111 -6.18 10.91 0.39
CA THR A 111 -6.87 11.31 1.63
C THR A 111 -8.24 10.66 1.71
N ALA A 112 -8.81 10.53 2.91
CA ALA A 112 -10.19 10.11 3.12
C ALA A 112 -11.16 10.82 2.17
N SER A 113 -11.07 12.15 2.06
CA SER A 113 -11.92 12.96 1.17
C SER A 113 -11.82 12.63 -0.34
N LYS A 114 -10.73 12.01 -0.79
CA LYS A 114 -10.58 11.53 -2.18
C LYS A 114 -11.04 10.09 -2.36
N LEU A 115 -11.06 9.33 -1.27
CA LEU A 115 -11.33 7.90 -1.28
C LEU A 115 -12.79 7.60 -0.95
N LEU A 116 -13.40 8.33 -0.04
CA LEU A 116 -14.78 8.12 0.35
C LEU A 116 -15.75 8.54 -0.77
N PRO A 117 -16.84 7.78 -0.97
CA PRO A 117 -17.94 8.21 -1.81
C PRO A 117 -18.68 9.38 -1.16
N GLN A 118 -19.59 10.01 -1.91
CA GLN A 118 -20.49 11.02 -1.35
C GLN A 118 -21.61 10.41 -0.47
N ASP A 119 -21.84 9.11 -0.62
CA ASP A 119 -22.92 8.35 0.00
C ASP A 119 -22.32 7.06 0.58
N GLU A 120 -22.36 6.92 1.90
CA GLU A 120 -21.80 5.79 2.67
C GLU A 120 -22.39 4.43 2.25
N THR A 121 -23.61 4.40 1.70
CA THR A 121 -24.19 3.16 1.16
C THR A 121 -23.37 2.59 -0.01
N GLN A 122 -22.44 3.38 -0.57
CA GLN A 122 -21.56 3.02 -1.67
C GLN A 122 -20.16 2.59 -1.20
N ASP A 123 -19.89 2.47 0.11
CA ASP A 123 -18.55 2.16 0.62
C ASP A 123 -17.98 0.85 0.05
N LEU A 124 -18.81 -0.19 -0.07
CA LEU A 124 -18.39 -1.45 -0.69
C LEU A 124 -17.98 -1.26 -2.17
N GLN A 125 -18.72 -0.44 -2.92
CA GLN A 125 -18.37 -0.12 -4.31
C GLN A 125 -17.11 0.75 -4.38
N ALA A 126 -16.96 1.69 -3.46
CA ALA A 126 -15.81 2.56 -3.33
C ALA A 126 -14.54 1.74 -3.04
N ARG A 127 -14.64 0.73 -2.18
CA ARG A 127 -13.58 -0.23 -1.89
C ARG A 127 -13.26 -1.11 -3.09
N ASP A 128 -14.25 -1.53 -3.86
CA ASP A 128 -14.05 -2.41 -5.01
C ASP A 128 -13.23 -1.78 -6.15
N ARG A 129 -13.06 -0.45 -6.17
CA ARG A 129 -12.09 0.24 -7.05
C ARG A 129 -10.63 -0.18 -6.83
N PHE A 130 -10.32 -0.76 -5.67
CA PHE A 130 -8.99 -1.28 -5.34
C PHE A 130 -8.77 -2.73 -5.78
N SER A 131 -9.79 -3.41 -6.33
CA SER A 131 -9.58 -4.70 -6.98
C SER A 131 -8.94 -4.52 -8.36
N VAL A 132 -8.04 -5.43 -8.72
CA VAL A 132 -7.81 -5.70 -10.13
C VAL A 132 -9.12 -6.26 -10.67
N ARG A 133 -9.78 -5.50 -11.56
CA ARG A 133 -11.00 -5.96 -12.21
C ARG A 133 -10.66 -7.22 -13.02
N SER A 134 -10.88 -8.39 -12.41
CA SER A 134 -10.81 -9.67 -13.09
C SER A 134 -12.09 -9.81 -13.93
N ASP A 135 -12.26 -8.96 -14.94
CA ASP A 135 -13.11 -9.30 -16.06
C ASP A 135 -12.40 -10.48 -16.74
N ARG A 136 -12.66 -11.70 -16.26
CA ARG A 136 -12.14 -12.95 -16.85
C ARG A 136 -12.54 -13.12 -18.32
N GLU A 137 -13.35 -12.21 -18.87
CA GLU A 137 -13.82 -12.19 -20.25
C GLU A 137 -13.05 -11.24 -21.19
N CYS A 138 -12.13 -10.40 -20.70
CA CYS A 138 -11.35 -9.49 -21.57
C CYS A 138 -10.08 -10.12 -22.19
N TRP A 139 -9.88 -11.43 -22.03
CA TRP A 139 -8.92 -12.19 -22.83
C TRP A 139 -9.67 -13.00 -23.90
N PRO A 140 -9.57 -12.57 -25.16
CA PRO A 140 -8.42 -13.03 -25.91
C PRO A 140 -7.68 -11.86 -26.56
N LEU A 141 -6.36 -11.81 -26.40
CA LEU A 141 -5.54 -11.19 -27.45
C LEU A 141 -5.85 -11.93 -28.75
N PRO A 142 -6.27 -11.25 -29.83
CA PRO A 142 -6.27 -11.89 -31.12
C PRO A 142 -4.80 -12.21 -31.44
N LEU A 143 -4.48 -13.50 -31.47
CA LEU A 143 -3.24 -14.02 -32.07
C LEU A 143 -3.25 -13.62 -33.56
N ARG A 144 -2.80 -12.39 -33.85
CA ARG A 144 -2.46 -11.97 -35.20
C ARG A 144 -0.97 -11.71 -35.27
N HIS A 145 -0.30 -12.73 -35.79
CA HIS A 145 0.85 -12.63 -36.69
C HIS A 145 2.19 -12.17 -36.08
N TRP A 146 2.81 -13.07 -35.32
CA TRP A 146 4.27 -13.12 -35.20
C TRP A 146 4.84 -14.07 -36.25
N SER A 147 4.79 -13.65 -37.50
CA SER A 147 5.61 -14.23 -38.57
C SER A 147 6.17 -13.06 -39.34
N ASN A 148 7.50 -12.88 -39.23
CA ASN A 148 8.43 -12.12 -40.09
C ASN A 148 9.53 -11.36 -39.33
N LEU A 149 10.18 -11.98 -38.34
CA LEU A 149 11.47 -11.52 -37.84
C LEU A 149 12.42 -12.69 -37.60
N HIS A 150 13.03 -13.18 -38.68
CA HIS A 150 14.45 -13.58 -38.69
C HIS A 150 15.01 -13.24 -40.09
N PRO A 151 16.27 -12.76 -40.18
CA PRO A 151 16.92 -12.47 -41.45
C PRO A 151 17.19 -13.73 -42.28
#